data_AF-A0A3C0BJU1-F1
#
_entry.id   AF-A0A3C0BJU1-F1
#
_cell.length_a   1.000
_cell.length_b   1.000
_cell.length_c   1.000
_cell.angle_alpha   90.00
_cell.angle_beta   90.00
_cell.angle_gamma   90.00
#
_symmetry.space_group_name_H-M   'P 1'
#
loop_
_entity.id
_entity.type
_entity.pdbx_description
1 polymer ?
#
loop_
_entity_poly.entity_id
_entity_poly.type
_entity_poly.pdbx_seq_one_letter_code
_entity_poly.pdbx_strand_id
1 'polypeptide(L)' 'HQIRVHMKYIGCPILGDAVYGKKDELFPGATLMLHARELIVRLPGKRKFTIFRAAVPERFTEVIKILKRKYPRIVPEDKR' A
#
# COMPACT_ATOMS: atom_id res chain seq x y z
N HIS A 1 4.12 13.50 5.69
CA HIS A 1 3.11 12.42 5.51
C HIS A 1 2.32 12.57 4.20
N GLN A 2 2.96 12.88 3.07
CA GLN A 2 2.24 13.31 1.86
C GLN A 2 1.19 12.30 1.40
N ILE A 3 1.58 11.04 1.14
CA ILE A 3 0.63 9.98 0.73
C ILE A 3 -0.48 9.80 1.77
N ARG A 4 -0.12 9.69 3.06
CA ARG A 4 -1.08 9.46 4.17
C ARG A 4 -2.14 10.57 4.28
N VAL A 5 -1.74 11.84 4.16
CA VAL A 5 -2.65 12.99 4.19
C VAL A 5 -3.55 13.02 2.97
N HIS A 6 -3.00 12.75 1.76
CA HIS A 6 -3.80 12.72 0.54
C HIS A 6 -4.83 11.59 0.56
N MET A 7 -4.44 10.41 1.04
CA MET A 7 -5.33 9.26 1.20
C MET A 7 -6.46 9.57 2.18
N LYS A 8 -6.14 10.25 3.29
CA LYS A 8 -7.18 10.75 4.22
C LYS A 8 -8.10 11.78 3.56
N TYR A 9 -7.54 12.71 2.79
CA TYR A 9 -8.30 13.77 2.13
C TYR A 9 -9.35 13.22 1.16
N ILE A 10 -9.03 12.17 0.40
CA ILE A 10 -9.99 11.51 -0.51
C ILE A 10 -10.96 10.55 0.20
N GLY A 11 -10.97 10.50 1.53
CA GLY A 11 -11.85 9.63 2.31
C GLY A 11 -11.37 8.18 2.45
N CYS A 12 -10.17 7.85 1.95
CA CYS A 12 -9.61 6.50 1.95
C CYS A 12 -8.29 6.42 2.74
N PRO A 13 -8.28 6.66 4.07
CA PRO A 13 -7.06 6.61 4.85
C PRO A 13 -6.39 5.23 4.80
N ILE A 14 -5.06 5.21 4.92
CA ILE A 14 -4.27 3.98 4.85
C ILE A 14 -4.55 3.10 6.08
N LEU A 15 -4.70 1.79 5.86
CA LEU A 15 -4.86 0.80 6.93
C LEU A 15 -3.67 0.84 7.90
N GLY A 16 -3.97 0.86 9.21
CA GLY A 16 -2.97 0.90 10.27
C GLY A 16 -2.26 2.25 10.45
N ASP A 17 -2.78 3.31 9.82
CA ASP A 17 -2.31 4.68 10.05
C ASP A 17 -2.82 5.22 11.40
N ALA A 18 -1.94 5.29 12.40
CA ALA A 18 -2.28 5.76 13.75
C ALA A 18 -2.59 7.26 13.86
N VAL A 19 -2.29 8.07 12.83
CA VAL A 19 -2.47 9.55 12.87
C VAL A 19 -3.71 9.97 12.09
N TYR A 20 -3.89 9.44 10.87
CA TYR A 20 -4.97 9.87 9.98
C TYR A 20 -6.08 8.82 9.81
N GLY A 21 -5.80 7.56 10.17
CA GLY A 21 -6.74 6.45 10.12
C GLY A 21 -7.52 6.27 11.42
N LYS A 22 -8.56 5.45 11.36
CA LYS A 22 -9.24 4.88 12.54
C LYS A 22 -8.79 3.43 12.69
N LYS A 23 -8.95 2.86 13.88
CA LYS A 23 -8.78 1.41 14.07
C LYS A 23 -9.76 0.69 13.16
N ASP A 24 -9.24 -0.29 12.44
CA ASP A 24 -10.04 -1.14 11.56
C ASP A 24 -10.56 -2.34 12.36
N GLU A 25 -11.85 -2.64 12.22
CA GLU A 25 -12.48 -3.75 12.95
C GLU A 25 -12.00 -5.12 12.44
N LEU A 26 -11.68 -5.23 11.15
CA LEU A 26 -11.17 -6.46 10.54
C LEU A 26 -9.69 -6.67 10.84
N PHE A 27 -8.93 -5.58 11.03
CA PHE A 27 -7.50 -5.63 11.34
C PHE A 27 -7.12 -4.69 12.51
N PRO A 28 -7.55 -5.00 13.75
CA PRO A 28 -7.35 -4.11 14.91
C PRO A 28 -5.87 -3.94 15.29
N GLY A 29 -5.02 -4.90 14.93
CA GLY A 29 -3.56 -4.88 15.13
C GLY A 29 -2.75 -4.41 13.92
N ALA A 30 -3.39 -3.93 12.85
CA ALA A 30 -2.66 -3.50 11.67
C ALA A 30 -1.75 -2.29 11.98
N THR A 31 -0.46 -2.43 11.69
CA THR A 31 0.48 -1.31 11.58
C THR A 31 0.39 -0.68 10.18
N LEU A 32 0.99 0.50 9.99
CA LEU A 32 0.97 1.24 8.74
C LEU A 32 1.25 0.35 7.51
N MET A 33 0.23 0.20 6.66
CA MET A 33 0.27 -0.55 5.41
C MET A 33 0.71 0.33 4.23
N LEU A 34 1.83 1.05 4.41
CA LEU A 34 2.52 1.82 3.38
C LEU A 34 3.94 1.29 3.21
N HIS A 35 4.29 0.88 1.98
CA HIS A 35 5.60 0.26 1.67
C HIS A 35 6.25 0.91 0.45
N ALA A 36 7.50 1.33 0.60
CA ALA A 36 8.33 1.82 -0.51
C ALA A 36 8.94 0.61 -1.25
N ARG A 37 8.21 0.10 -2.25
CA ARG A 37 8.58 -1.11 -2.99
C ARG A 37 9.80 -0.95 -3.89
N GLU A 38 9.93 0.20 -4.55
CA GLU A 38 10.94 0.44 -5.56
C GLU A 38 11.45 1.88 -5.49
N LEU A 39 12.77 2.05 -5.67
CA LEU A 39 13.42 3.35 -5.80
C LEU A 39 14.27 3.32 -7.07
N ILE A 40 13.99 4.26 -7.98
CA ILE A 40 14.75 4.42 -9.22
C ILE A 40 15.48 5.76 -9.14
N VAL A 41 16.81 5.72 -9.10
CA VAL A 41 17.63 6.92 -8.99
C VAL A 41 18.86 6.85 -9.88
N ARG A 42 19.27 8.01 -10.41
CA ARG A 42 20.55 8.14 -11.10
C ARG A 42 21.62 8.48 -10.06
N LEU A 43 22.56 7.56 -9.87
CA LEU A 43 23.67 7.78 -8.93
C LEU A 43 24.67 8.78 -9.52
N PRO A 44 25.40 9.53 -8.68
CA PRO A 44 26.48 10.42 -9.13
C PRO A 44 27.46 9.68 -10.05
N GLY A 45 27.84 10.31 -11.16
CA GLY A 45 28.75 9.72 -12.15
C GLY A 45 28.15 8.63 -13.05
N LYS A 46 26.92 8.15 -12.80
CA LYS A 46 26.26 7.17 -13.68
C LYS A 46 25.38 7.85 -14.73
N ARG A 47 25.46 7.35 -15.98
CA ARG A 47 24.55 7.74 -17.07
C ARG A 47 23.21 7.01 -17.00
N LYS A 48 23.18 5.80 -16.45
CA LYS A 48 21.97 4.96 -16.33
C LYS A 48 21.35 5.06 -14.94
N PHE A 49 20.03 4.91 -14.87
CA PHE A 49 19.31 4.78 -13.61
C PHE A 49 19.64 3.44 -12.94
N THR A 50 19.74 3.47 -11.61
CA THR A 50 19.85 2.28 -10.77
C THR A 50 18.50 2.05 -10.09
N ILE A 51 18.07 0.79 -10.08
CA ILE A 51 16.79 0.38 -9.50
C ILE A 51 17.08 -0.42 -8.22
N PHE A 52 16.48 0.01 -7.12
CA PHE A 52 16.49 -0.68 -5.84
C PHE A 52 15.08 -1.20 -5.55
N ARG A 53 14.97 -2.43 -5.03
CA ARG A 53 13.69 -3.06 -4.71
C ARG A 53 13.72 -3.62 -3.29
N ALA A 54 12.63 -3.40 -2.57
CA ALA A 54 12.41 -3.98 -1.25
C ALA A 54 11.34 -5.09 -1.34
N ALA A 55 11.62 -6.24 -0.72
CA ALA A 55 10.62 -7.30 -0.57
C ALA A 55 9.34 -6.74 0.09
N VAL A 56 8.18 -7.26 -0.31
CA VAL A 56 6.92 -6.87 0.35
C VAL A 56 6.95 -7.50 1.74
N PRO A 57 6.73 -6.74 2.82
CA PRO A 57 6.73 -7.31 4.16
C PRO A 57 5.63 -8.36 4.33
N GLU A 58 5.89 -9.43 5.08
CA GLU A 58 4.98 -10.56 5.24
C GLU A 58 3.58 -10.15 5.73
N ARG A 59 3.51 -9.16 6.65
CA ARG A 59 2.25 -8.59 7.15
C ARG A 59 1.31 -8.09 6.05
N PHE A 60 1.84 -7.61 4.92
CA PHE A 60 1.01 -7.18 3.79
C PHE A 60 0.39 -8.39 3.10
N THR A 61 1.16 -9.45 2.92
CA THR A 61 0.71 -10.69 2.28
C THR A 61 -0.43 -11.33 3.07
N GLU A 62 -0.32 -11.36 4.40
CA GLU A 62 -1.36 -11.87 5.30
C GLU A 62 -2.67 -11.09 5.16
N VAL A 63 -2.59 -9.76 5.23
CA VAL A 63 -3.75 -8.86 5.07
C VAL A 63 -4.38 -9.03 3.69
N ILE A 64 -3.58 -9.03 2.62
CA ILE A 64 -4.06 -9.20 1.25
C ILE A 64 -4.75 -10.57 1.07
N LYS A 65 -4.22 -11.64 1.68
CA LYS A 65 -4.82 -12.98 1.64
C LYS A 65 -6.21 -12.99 2.27
N ILE A 66 -6.36 -12.34 3.44
CA ILE A 66 -7.66 -12.21 4.12
C ILE A 66 -8.63 -11.40 3.26
N LEU A 67 -8.19 -10.26 2.72
CA LEU A 67 -9.01 -9.39 1.87
C LEU A 67 -9.47 -10.10 0.60
N LYS A 68 -8.59 -10.82 -0.10
CA LYS A 68 -8.95 -11.58 -1.30
C LYS A 68 -9.99 -12.67 -1.03
N ARG A 69 -9.90 -13.33 0.13
CA ARG A 69 -10.86 -14.35 0.54
C ARG A 69 -12.23 -13.75 0.88
N LYS A 70 -12.25 -12.59 1.54
CA LYS A 70 -13.48 -11.93 1.99
C LYS A 70 -14.18 -11.13 0.88
N TYR A 71 -13.40 -10.53 -0.01
CA TYR A 71 -13.85 -9.68 -1.10
C TYR A 71 -13.32 -10.23 -2.42
N PRO A 72 -13.98 -11.25 -2.99
CA PRO A 72 -13.59 -11.77 -4.30
C PRO A 72 -13.66 -10.64 -5.32
N ARG A 73 -12.60 -10.53 -6.15
CA ARG A 73 -12.52 -9.51 -7.18
C ARG A 73 -13.55 -9.80 -8.25
N ILE A 74 -14.64 -9.04 -8.26
CA ILE A 74 -15.59 -9.02 -9.37
C ILE A 74 -15.03 -8.02 -10.38
N VAL A 75 -14.56 -8.51 -11.53
CA VAL A 75 -14.22 -7.65 -12.66
C VAL A 75 -15.53 -7.42 -13.41
N PRO A 76 -16.06 -6.18 -13.47
CA PRO A 76 -17.23 -5.90 -14.28
C PRO A 76 -16.93 -6.30 -15.73
N GLU A 77 -17.82 -7.04 -16.37
CA GLU A 77 -17.74 -7.28 -17.81
C GLU A 77 -17.85 -5.93 -18.52
N ASP A 78 -16.78 -5.57 -19.23
CA ASP A 78 -16.64 -4.32 -19.97
C ASP A 78 -17.85 -4.13 -20.88
N LYS A 79 -18.70 -3.14 -20.60
CA LYS A 79 -19.67 -2.64 -21.58
C LYS A 79 -18.87 -1.88 -22.64
N ARG A 80 -18.42 -2.61 -23.66
CA ARG A 80 -17.97 -2.04 -24.94
C ARG A 80 -19.03 -1.09 -25.52
#